data_AF-A0A392PM40-F1
#
_entry.id   AF-A0A392PM40-F1
#
_cell.length_a   1.000
_cell.length_b   1.000
_cell.length_c   1.000
_cell.angle_alpha   90.00
_cell.angle_beta   90.00
_cell.angle_gamma   90.00
#
_symmetry.space_group_name_H-M   'P 1'
#
loop_
_entity.id
_entity.type
_entity.pdbx_description
1 polymer ?
#
loop_
_entity_poly.entity_id
_entity_poly.type
_entity_poly.pdbx_seq_one_letter_code
_entity_poly.pdbx_strand_id
1 'polypeptide(L)'
;AIGIEARAIYNGGQAMGMTFWAPNINIFRDPRWGRGQETAGEDPLMTSNYAVSYVRGIQGDSFQGGKLRGHLQASACCKHFTAYDLDNWKGVNRFLFDAKVSNYT
;
A
#
# COMPACT_ATOMS: atom_id res chain seq x y z
N ALA A 1 -13.79 1.97 7.29
CA ALA A 1 -14.39 0.63 7.10
C ALA A 1 -13.36 -0.47 7.37
N ILE A 2 -12.35 -0.65 6.52
CA ILE A 2 -11.36 -1.74 6.61
C ILE A 2 -10.74 -1.92 8.01
N GLY A 3 -10.24 -0.87 8.66
CA GLY A 3 -9.66 -0.99 10.01
C GLY A 3 -10.67 -1.44 11.09
N ILE A 4 -11.95 -1.07 10.94
CA ILE A 4 -13.02 -1.49 11.85
C ILE A 4 -13.32 -2.97 11.65
N GLU A 5 -13.45 -3.41 10.40
CA GLU A 5 -13.66 -4.81 10.04
C GLU A 5 -12.49 -5.70 10.50
N ALA A 6 -11.25 -5.24 10.28
CA ALA A 6 -10.05 -5.91 10.76
C ALA A 6 -10.09 -6.19 12.27
N ARG A 7 -10.50 -5.17 13.06
CA ARG A 7 -10.64 -5.31 14.51
C ARG A 7 -11.77 -6.26 14.88
N ALA A 8 -12.89 -6.21 14.17
CA ALA A 8 -14.02 -7.09 14.42
C ALA A 8 -13.66 -8.56 14.16
N ILE A 9 -13.01 -8.85 13.02
CA ILE A 9 -12.54 -10.19 12.66
C ILE A 9 -11.53 -10.73 13.68
N TYR A 10 -10.58 -9.88 14.12
CA TYR A 10 -9.62 -10.24 15.16
C TYR A 10 -10.31 -10.55 16.50
N ASN A 11 -11.22 -9.70 16.95
CA ASN A 11 -11.99 -9.91 18.19
C ASN A 11 -12.89 -11.15 18.11
N GLY A 12 -13.35 -11.51 16.91
CA GLY A 12 -14.10 -12.75 16.65
C GLY A 12 -13.23 -14.01 16.59
N GLY A 13 -11.91 -13.90 16.80
CA GLY A 13 -10.99 -15.04 16.81
C GLY A 13 -10.68 -15.64 15.43
N GLN A 14 -11.07 -14.97 14.34
CA GLN A 14 -10.88 -15.46 12.97
C GLN A 14 -9.51 -15.06 12.37
N ALA A 15 -8.80 -14.14 13.01
CA ALA A 15 -7.46 -13.73 12.61
C ALA A 15 -6.52 -13.67 13.82
N MET A 16 -5.26 -14.05 13.62
CA MET A 16 -4.22 -14.01 14.65
C MET A 16 -3.48 -12.66 14.74
N GLY A 17 -3.79 -11.71 13.85
CA GLY A 17 -3.11 -10.42 13.79
C GLY A 17 -3.91 -9.37 13.05
N MET A 18 -3.44 -8.12 13.13
CA MET A 18 -4.09 -6.95 12.53
C MET A 18 -3.12 -6.12 11.70
N THR A 19 -2.13 -6.77 11.09
CA THR A 19 -1.15 -6.14 10.21
C THR A 19 -1.50 -6.45 8.77
N PHE A 20 -1.72 -5.41 7.97
CA PHE A 20 -2.17 -5.53 6.59
C PHE A 20 -1.04 -5.11 5.65
N TRP A 21 -0.71 -5.96 4.69
CA TRP A 21 0.19 -5.62 3.59
C TRP A 21 -0.52 -4.76 2.54
N ALA A 22 -0.91 -3.57 2.96
CA ALA A 22 -1.63 -2.56 2.19
C ALA A 22 -1.33 -1.16 2.76
N PRO A 23 -1.40 -0.10 1.95
CA PRO A 23 -1.78 -0.08 0.52
C PRO A 23 -0.62 -0.41 -0.43
N ASN A 24 -0.96 -0.80 -1.67
CA ASN A 24 0.00 -0.79 -2.79
C ASN A 24 0.13 0.66 -3.29
N ILE A 25 1.34 1.22 -3.17
CA ILE A 25 1.65 2.62 -3.46
C ILE A 25 2.71 2.76 -4.56
N ASN A 26 2.96 1.69 -5.31
CA ASN A 26 3.78 1.77 -6.51
C ASN A 26 3.07 2.62 -7.57
N ILE A 27 3.87 3.23 -8.46
CA ILE A 27 3.37 4.01 -9.58
C ILE A 27 3.06 3.07 -10.75
N PHE A 28 1.88 3.20 -11.35
CA PHE A 28 1.50 2.42 -12.54
C PHE A 28 2.17 2.96 -13.80
N ARG A 29 3.51 2.88 -13.85
CA ARG A 29 4.32 3.47 -14.92
C ARG A 29 4.17 2.76 -16.27
N ASP A 30 4.05 1.44 -16.27
CA ASP A 30 3.86 0.64 -17.49
C ASP A 30 2.47 0.02 -17.50
N PRO A 31 1.60 0.34 -18.48
CA PRO A 31 0.22 -0.13 -18.50
C PRO A 31 0.09 -1.66 -18.61
N ARG A 32 1.19 -2.36 -18.95
CA ARG A 32 1.23 -3.83 -19.03
C ARG A 32 1.53 -4.50 -17.69
N TRP A 33 1.83 -3.73 -16.64
CA TRP A 33 2.10 -4.29 -15.33
C TRP A 33 0.85 -4.98 -14.77
N GLY A 34 0.93 -6.29 -14.57
CA GLY A 34 -0.20 -7.13 -14.15
C GLY A 34 -0.80 -6.79 -12.78
N ARG A 35 -0.14 -5.94 -11.98
CA ARG A 35 -0.62 -5.47 -10.68
C ARG A 35 -0.89 -3.97 -10.63
N GLY A 36 -0.85 -3.28 -11.77
CA GLY A 36 -1.18 -1.85 -11.86
C GLY A 36 -2.59 -1.52 -11.36
N GLN A 37 -3.54 -2.45 -11.55
CA GLN A 37 -4.91 -2.40 -11.03
C GLN A 37 -5.02 -2.32 -9.50
N GLU A 38 -3.97 -2.65 -8.76
CA GLU A 38 -3.93 -2.55 -7.29
C GLU A 38 -3.53 -1.14 -6.80
N THR A 39 -3.04 -0.29 -7.69
CA THR A 39 -2.46 1.01 -7.36
C THR A 39 -3.47 2.14 -7.55
N ALA A 40 -3.08 3.33 -7.10
CA ALA A 40 -3.87 4.54 -7.30
C ALA A 40 -3.71 5.14 -8.71
N GLY A 41 -2.82 4.60 -9.55
CA GLY A 41 -2.60 5.04 -10.92
C GLY A 41 -1.14 5.42 -11.21
N GLU A 42 -0.93 6.18 -12.27
CA GLU A 42 0.41 6.57 -12.76
C GLU A 42 0.94 7.88 -12.15
N ASP A 43 0.10 8.65 -11.46
CA ASP A 43 0.49 9.95 -10.89
C ASP A 43 1.01 9.83 -9.45
N PRO A 44 2.25 10.27 -9.15
CA PRO A 44 2.81 10.21 -7.80
C PRO A 44 2.07 11.07 -6.77
N LEU A 45 1.55 12.24 -7.17
CA LEU A 45 0.85 13.13 -6.25
C LEU A 45 -0.47 12.51 -5.77
N MET A 46 -1.28 12.03 -6.71
CA MET A 46 -2.50 11.27 -6.45
C MET A 46 -2.20 10.04 -5.59
N THR A 47 -1.16 9.26 -5.94
CA THR A 47 -0.76 8.08 -5.18
C THR A 47 -0.37 8.42 -3.75
N SER A 48 0.33 9.53 -3.53
CA SER A 48 0.68 9.99 -2.17
C SER A 48 -0.56 10.35 -1.34
N ASN A 49 -1.53 11.05 -1.95
CA ASN A 49 -2.77 11.46 -1.28
C ASN A 49 -3.64 10.24 -0.94
N TYR A 50 -3.71 9.26 -1.85
CA TYR A 50 -4.34 7.97 -1.62
C TYR A 50 -3.66 7.22 -0.45
N ALA A 51 -2.34 7.11 -0.48
CA ALA A 51 -1.58 6.40 0.55
C ALA A 51 -1.81 7.00 1.95
N VAL A 52 -1.71 8.33 2.09
CA VAL A 52 -1.94 9.02 3.35
C VAL A 52 -3.36 8.77 3.87
N SER A 53 -4.35 8.89 2.99
CA SER A 53 -5.76 8.69 3.35
C SER A 53 -6.04 7.25 3.77
N TYR A 54 -5.51 6.27 3.04
CA TYR A 54 -5.66 4.85 3.34
C TYR A 54 -5.01 4.48 4.68
N VAL A 55 -3.75 4.90 4.89
CA VAL A 55 -3.00 4.61 6.12
C VAL A 55 -3.69 5.23 7.34
N ARG A 56 -4.13 6.49 7.26
CA ARG A 56 -4.91 7.12 8.34
C ARG A 56 -6.19 6.34 8.63
N GLY A 57 -6.95 5.97 7.60
CA GLY A 57 -8.21 5.25 7.75
C GLY A 57 -8.07 3.86 8.36
N ILE A 58 -7.07 3.07 7.97
CA ILE A 58 -6.87 1.72 8.52
C ILE A 58 -6.30 1.76 9.94
N GLN A 59 -5.45 2.74 10.24
CA GLN A 59 -4.85 2.92 11.56
C GLN A 59 -5.79 3.56 12.59
N GLY A 60 -6.95 4.05 12.15
CA GLY A 60 -7.96 4.66 13.03
C GLY A 60 -7.69 6.12 13.37
N ASP A 61 -6.93 6.82 12.52
CA ASP A 61 -6.73 8.27 12.62
C ASP A 61 -7.86 9.03 11.90
N SER A 62 -7.95 10.34 12.12
CA SER A 62 -8.84 11.22 11.38
C SER A 62 -8.29 11.56 9.99
N PHE A 63 -9.16 12.06 9.11
CA PHE A 63 -8.74 12.49 7.77
C PHE A 63 -7.64 13.58 7.82
N GLN A 64 -7.74 14.49 8.79
CA GLN A 64 -6.75 15.55 9.03
C GLN A 64 -5.49 15.06 9.78
N GLY A 65 -5.51 13.84 10.32
CA GLY A 65 -4.44 13.25 11.11
C GLY A 65 -4.39 13.70 12.58
N GLY A 66 -3.56 13.03 13.38
CA GLY A 66 -3.19 13.44 14.74
C GLY A 66 -4.24 13.17 15.82
N LYS A 67 -5.22 12.30 15.56
CA LYS A 67 -6.34 11.99 16.48
C LYS A 67 -6.48 10.51 16.79
N LEU A 68 -5.37 9.78 16.86
CA LEU A 68 -5.36 8.39 17.29
C LEU A 68 -5.88 8.24 18.74
N ARG A 69 -6.62 7.17 18.99
CA ARG A 69 -7.28 6.92 20.30
C ARG A 69 -6.38 6.17 21.30
N GLY A 70 -5.08 6.48 21.31
CA GLY A 70 -4.08 5.85 22.19
C GLY A 70 -3.56 4.48 21.72
N HIS A 71 -4.14 3.90 20.67
CA HIS A 71 -3.63 2.69 20.00
C HIS A 71 -4.01 2.69 18.51
N LEU A 72 -3.34 1.84 17.72
CA LEU A 72 -3.73 1.61 16.33
C LEU A 72 -5.01 0.78 16.25
N GLN A 73 -5.89 1.13 15.32
CA GLN A 73 -7.05 0.31 14.96
C GLN A 73 -6.61 -1.00 14.28
N ALA A 74 -5.71 -0.90 13.29
CA ALA A 74 -4.96 -1.96 12.64
C ALA A 74 -3.65 -1.36 12.07
N SER A 75 -2.62 -2.17 11.79
CA SER A 75 -1.36 -1.68 11.23
C SER A 75 -1.39 -1.71 9.71
N ALA A 76 -1.06 -0.59 9.08
CA ALA A 76 -0.79 -0.52 7.64
C ALA A 76 0.64 -0.97 7.33
N CYS A 77 0.90 -1.34 6.08
CA CYS A 77 2.23 -1.59 5.56
C CYS A 77 2.26 -1.18 4.08
N CYS A 78 2.74 0.04 3.82
CA CYS A 78 2.96 0.53 2.47
C CYS A 78 3.92 -0.40 1.71
N LYS A 79 3.57 -0.71 0.47
CA LYS A 79 4.36 -1.61 -0.38
C LYS A 79 4.32 -1.15 -1.84
N HIS A 80 5.29 -1.52 -2.67
CA HIS A 80 6.48 -2.34 -2.42
C HIS A 80 7.69 -1.44 -2.61
N PHE A 81 8.33 -1.02 -1.51
CA PHE A 81 9.43 -0.07 -1.54
C PHE A 81 10.71 -0.76 -2.08
N THR A 82 11.27 -0.38 -3.24
CA THR A 82 10.83 0.66 -4.20
C THR A 82 11.03 0.21 -5.65
N ALA A 83 10.62 1.06 -6.61
CA ALA A 83 10.79 0.86 -8.06
C ALA A 83 10.28 -0.50 -8.58
N TYR A 84 9.22 -1.01 -7.96
CA TYR A 84 8.56 -2.26 -8.34
C TYR A 84 7.28 -1.97 -9.14
N ASP A 85 7.36 -2.13 -10.45
CA ASP A 85 6.26 -1.92 -11.41
C ASP A 85 6.28 -2.97 -12.55
N LEU A 86 6.91 -4.13 -12.32
CA LEU A 86 7.09 -5.19 -13.29
C LEU A 86 6.93 -6.56 -12.60
N ASP A 87 6.17 -7.47 -13.18
CA ASP A 87 6.08 -8.85 -12.70
C ASP A 87 6.90 -9.83 -13.53
N ASN A 88 6.57 -9.94 -14.82
CA ASN A 88 7.30 -10.78 -15.77
C ASN A 88 7.12 -10.21 -17.18
N TRP A 89 8.21 -9.76 -17.82
CA TRP A 89 8.17 -9.20 -19.15
C TRP A 89 9.46 -9.50 -19.91
N LYS A 90 9.34 -9.99 -21.15
CA LYS A 90 10.48 -10.35 -22.02
C LYS A 90 11.55 -11.21 -21.34
N GLY A 91 11.11 -12.18 -20.52
CA GLY A 91 12.01 -13.10 -19.82
C GLY A 91 12.66 -12.51 -18.55
N VAL A 92 12.35 -11.26 -18.18
CA VAL A 92 12.79 -10.65 -16.93
C VAL A 92 11.70 -10.81 -15.88
N ASN A 93 12.05 -11.44 -14.76
CA ASN A 93 11.15 -11.67 -13.64
C ASN A 93 11.47 -10.71 -12.48
N ARG A 94 10.43 -10.22 -11.79
CA ARG A 94 10.52 -9.36 -10.60
C ARG A 94 11.49 -9.82 -9.53
N PHE A 95 11.69 -11.13 -9.35
CA PHE A 95 12.60 -11.66 -8.33
C PHE A 95 14.09 -11.39 -8.65
N LEU A 96 14.41 -11.09 -9.91
CA LEU A 96 15.77 -10.89 -10.40
C LEU A 96 15.96 -9.52 -11.07
N PHE A 97 14.92 -8.67 -11.08
CA PHE A 97 14.95 -7.40 -11.78
C PHE A 97 15.84 -6.38 -11.05
N ASP A 98 16.85 -5.88 -11.74
CA ASP A 98 17.75 -4.83 -11.29
C ASP A 98 17.34 -3.50 -11.93
N ALA A 99 16.47 -2.76 -11.24
CA ALA A 99 15.95 -1.49 -11.71
C ALA A 99 17.07 -0.42 -11.77
N LYS A 100 17.28 0.19 -12.95
CA LYS A 100 18.18 1.33 -13.11
C LYS A 100 17.40 2.63 -12.95
N VAL A 101 17.47 3.21 -11.75
CA VAL A 101 16.81 4.47 -11.39
C VAL A 101 17.85 5.59 -11.36
N SER A 102 17.55 6.72 -12.00
CA SER A 102 18.43 7.89 -11.99
C SER A 102 18.47 8.57 -10.63
N ASN A 103 19.59 9.20 -10.30
CA ASN A 103 19.71 10.02 -9.08
C ASN A 103 18.94 11.36 -9.15
N TYR A 104 18.32 11.66 -10.29
CA TYR A 104 17.54 12.85 -10.52
C TYR A 104 16.06 12.50 -10.40
N THR A 105 15.45 12.97 -9.32
CA THR A 105 14.01 13.14 -9.10
C THR A 105 13.80 14.53 -8.55
#